data_AF-A0A7X8GXD1-F1
#
_entry.id   AF-A0A7X8GXD1-F1
#
_cell.length_a   1.000
_cell.length_b   1.000
_cell.length_c   1.000
_cell.angle_alpha   90.00
_cell.angle_beta   90.00
_cell.angle_gamma   90.00
#
_symmetry.space_group_name_H-M   'P 1'
#
loop_
_entity.id
_entity.type
_entity.pdbx_description
1 polymer ?
#
loop_
_entity_poly.entity_id
_entity_poly.type
_entity_poly.pdbx_seq_one_letter_code
_entity_poly.pdbx_strand_id
1 'polypeptide(L)'
;MKYKTLEERITDYMEKIKEMNEGVKSGKQGKYVFGYKRNDDFEDFLIIHPELKVKKTHGGNEYWFGYEYNINSEKYQEFEKFRKALKSGKLKINQKDEYNRFLRKPIEFLAKRTTLNHIDAVFFPDSESSLFDDIVEKIFDVDIRFLSKYNNKTLATFSLFKEQWNDVIFDDIAYKDWLMNDSKMRYDEEEAEIMRLTALESFKNLVKDNKNTWFEMKKVIPITFKPFVRKFFKFTDEQVNKMNVFGFDTILIIDDILTTGSTTDEITRMLREMNSKYKIIRLVLIDMGVRK
;
A
#
# COMPACT_ATOMS: atom_id res chain seq x y z
N MET A 1 -17.43 -20.09 29.97
CA MET A 1 -17.33 -19.74 28.52
C MET A 1 -17.25 -21.04 27.74
N LYS A 2 -18.26 -21.37 26.92
CA LYS A 2 -18.17 -22.53 26.02
C LYS A 2 -17.37 -22.10 24.80
N TYR A 3 -16.27 -22.81 24.51
CA TYR A 3 -15.52 -22.63 23.28
C TYR A 3 -16.33 -23.20 22.12
N LYS A 4 -16.44 -22.44 21.02
CA LYS A 4 -17.07 -22.92 19.79
C LYS A 4 -16.34 -24.18 19.31
N THR A 5 -17.09 -25.20 18.90
CA THR A 5 -16.53 -26.41 18.32
C THR A 5 -15.83 -26.11 16.99
N LEU A 6 -14.98 -27.02 16.51
CA LEU A 6 -14.31 -26.85 15.21
C LEU A 6 -15.32 -26.72 14.07
N GLU A 7 -16.41 -27.49 14.11
CA GLU A 7 -17.50 -27.43 13.14
C GLU A 7 -18.30 -26.13 13.22
N GLU A 8 -18.53 -25.59 14.42
CA GLU A 8 -19.15 -24.28 14.60
C GLU A 8 -18.23 -23.17 14.07
N ARG A 9 -16.91 -23.29 14.24
CA ARG A 9 -15.92 -22.34 13.71
C ARG A 9 -15.80 -22.42 12.18
N ILE A 10 -15.87 -23.62 11.62
CA ILE A 10 -15.89 -23.83 10.17
C ILE A 10 -17.21 -23.31 9.58
N THR A 11 -18.34 -23.55 10.23
CA THR A 11 -19.65 -23.03 9.80
C THR A 11 -19.69 -21.51 9.88
N ASP A 12 -19.23 -20.89 10.98
CA ASP A 12 -19.07 -19.43 11.09
C ASP A 12 -18.17 -18.87 9.98
N TYR A 13 -17.06 -19.56 9.70
CA TYR A 13 -16.10 -19.17 8.66
C TYR A 13 -16.72 -19.29 7.26
N MET A 14 -17.46 -20.37 6.99
CA MET A 14 -18.17 -20.60 5.74
C MET A 14 -19.38 -19.66 5.58
N GLU A 15 -20.04 -19.26 6.66
CA GLU A 15 -21.10 -18.25 6.67
C GLU A 15 -20.56 -16.83 6.46
N LYS A 16 -19.39 -16.51 7.03
CA LYS A 16 -18.66 -15.27 6.74
C LYS A 16 -18.14 -15.20 5.31
N ILE A 17 -17.63 -16.33 4.77
CA ILE A 17 -17.26 -16.46 3.35
C ILE A 17 -18.49 -16.31 2.44
N LYS A 18 -19.64 -16.85 2.87
CA LYS A 18 -20.90 -16.70 2.13
C LYS A 18 -21.27 -15.23 1.91
N GLU A 19 -20.94 -14.31 2.82
CA GLU A 19 -21.37 -12.93 2.65
C GLU A 19 -20.62 -12.14 1.56
N MET A 20 -19.35 -12.40 1.22
CA MET A 20 -18.62 -11.51 0.27
C MET A 20 -17.47 -12.18 -0.49
N ASN A 21 -17.73 -12.78 -1.66
CA ASN A 21 -16.68 -13.14 -2.63
C ASN A 21 -16.97 -12.46 -3.98
N GLU A 22 -16.39 -11.28 -4.17
CA GLU A 22 -16.27 -10.61 -5.47
C GLU A 22 -14.84 -10.80 -5.93
N GLY A 23 -14.64 -11.17 -7.19
CA GLY A 23 -13.32 -11.43 -7.73
C GLY A 23 -13.07 -10.81 -9.09
N VAL A 24 -11.82 -10.86 -9.54
CA VAL A 24 -11.43 -10.39 -10.87
C VAL A 24 -10.84 -11.55 -11.65
N LYS A 25 -11.35 -11.74 -12.88
CA LYS A 25 -10.83 -12.72 -13.83
C LYS A 25 -10.62 -12.14 -15.23
N SER A 26 -9.79 -12.83 -16.01
CA SER A 26 -9.59 -12.50 -17.42
C SER A 26 -10.82 -12.91 -18.22
N GLY A 27 -11.34 -11.98 -19.01
CA GLY A 27 -12.40 -12.18 -20.00
C GLY A 27 -11.86 -12.34 -21.42
N LYS A 28 -12.78 -12.43 -22.39
CA LYS A 28 -12.42 -12.54 -23.82
C LYS A 28 -11.75 -11.25 -24.33
N GLN A 29 -10.82 -11.40 -25.28
CA GLN A 29 -10.15 -10.28 -25.98
C GLN A 29 -9.34 -9.33 -25.07
N GLY A 30 -8.76 -9.84 -23.98
CA GLY A 30 -7.94 -9.04 -23.06
C GLY A 30 -8.73 -8.06 -22.20
N LYS A 31 -10.05 -8.26 -22.09
CA LYS A 31 -10.91 -7.52 -21.17
C LYS A 31 -10.93 -8.19 -19.81
N TYR A 32 -11.06 -7.42 -18.74
CA TYR A 32 -11.25 -7.97 -17.39
C TYR A 32 -12.73 -8.05 -17.06
N VAL A 33 -13.11 -9.10 -16.34
CA VAL A 33 -14.47 -9.34 -15.86
C VAL A 33 -14.41 -9.35 -14.34
N PHE A 34 -15.26 -8.53 -13.73
CA PHE A 34 -15.44 -8.53 -12.29
C PHE A 34 -16.55 -9.55 -11.98
N GLY A 35 -16.13 -10.70 -11.41
CA GLY A 35 -16.99 -11.83 -11.10
C GLY A 35 -17.70 -11.63 -9.76
N TYR A 36 -19.04 -11.66 -9.79
CA TYR A 36 -19.88 -11.50 -8.60
C TYR A 36 -20.73 -12.74 -8.30
N LYS A 37 -20.37 -13.91 -8.85
CA LYS A 37 -21.10 -15.17 -8.70
C LYS A 37 -20.24 -16.25 -8.06
N ARG A 38 -20.86 -16.93 -7.11
CA ARG A 38 -20.31 -17.55 -5.90
C ARG A 38 -19.46 -18.83 -6.04
N ASN A 39 -18.96 -19.20 -7.22
CA ASN A 39 -18.49 -20.59 -7.44
C ASN A 39 -17.13 -20.80 -8.14
N ASP A 40 -16.37 -19.77 -8.52
CA ASP A 40 -15.14 -19.95 -9.32
C ASP A 40 -13.86 -19.53 -8.56
N ASP A 41 -13.68 -20.03 -7.33
CA ASP A 41 -12.52 -19.73 -6.46
C ASP A 41 -11.15 -20.05 -7.10
N PHE A 42 -11.08 -20.75 -8.24
CA PHE A 42 -9.84 -21.01 -8.99
C PHE A 42 -9.64 -20.08 -10.20
N GLU A 43 -10.72 -19.50 -10.74
CA GLU A 43 -10.61 -18.64 -11.93
C GLU A 43 -10.26 -17.19 -11.61
N ASP A 44 -10.67 -16.73 -10.44
CA ASP A 44 -10.44 -15.37 -9.97
C ASP A 44 -9.02 -15.25 -9.41
N PHE A 45 -8.26 -14.29 -9.93
CA PHE A 45 -6.90 -14.02 -9.45
C PHE A 45 -6.86 -12.95 -8.35
N LEU A 46 -7.98 -12.26 -8.12
CA LEU A 46 -8.22 -11.36 -6.99
C LEU A 46 -9.51 -11.75 -6.30
N ILE A 47 -9.52 -11.66 -4.97
CA ILE A 47 -10.72 -11.88 -4.16
C ILE A 47 -10.89 -10.67 -3.25
N ILE A 48 -12.11 -10.13 -3.13
CA ILE A 48 -12.43 -9.09 -2.17
C ILE A 48 -12.29 -9.68 -0.77
N HIS A 49 -11.58 -8.99 0.10
CA HIS A 49 -11.32 -9.53 1.40
C HIS A 49 -12.63 -9.48 2.24
N PRO A 50 -13.25 -10.63 2.62
CA PRO A 50 -14.63 -10.67 3.18
C PRO A 50 -14.78 -9.90 4.49
N GLU A 51 -13.67 -9.73 5.20
CA GLU A 51 -13.52 -8.78 6.28
C GLU A 51 -12.23 -8.02 6.01
N LEU A 52 -12.21 -6.82 5.40
CA LEU A 52 -10.95 -6.05 5.19
C LEU A 52 -10.05 -6.26 6.42
N LYS A 53 -8.97 -7.04 6.26
CA LYS A 53 -8.21 -7.56 7.40
C LYS A 53 -7.51 -6.36 8.01
N VAL A 54 -7.91 -5.96 9.21
CA VAL A 54 -7.03 -5.16 10.08
C VAL A 54 -5.87 -6.08 10.41
N LYS A 55 -4.83 -6.06 9.57
CA LYS A 55 -3.61 -6.77 9.90
C LYS A 55 -2.92 -5.93 10.97
N LYS A 56 -2.83 -6.54 12.15
CA LYS A 56 -2.18 -6.07 13.38
C LYS A 56 -1.17 -4.95 13.13
N THR A 57 -1.37 -3.86 13.86
CA THR A 57 -0.43 -2.77 14.16
C THR A 57 1.04 -3.21 14.08
N HIS A 58 1.66 -3.04 12.92
CA HIS A 58 3.10 -2.96 12.81
C HIS A 58 3.47 -1.48 13.02
N GLY A 59 4.19 -1.19 14.11
CA GLY A 59 4.54 0.19 14.47
C GLY A 59 3.34 1.11 14.77
N GLY A 60 2.21 0.57 15.23
CA GLY A 60 1.02 1.36 15.59
C GLY A 60 0.16 1.85 14.42
N ASN A 61 0.33 1.30 13.21
CA ASN A 61 -0.43 1.69 12.02
C ASN A 61 -1.59 0.73 11.72
N GLU A 62 -2.71 1.23 11.21
CA GLU A 62 -3.86 0.42 10.79
C GLU A 62 -3.81 0.16 9.27
N TYR A 63 -3.70 -1.12 8.85
CA TYR A 63 -3.72 -1.48 7.43
C TYR A 63 -5.09 -2.00 7.01
N TRP A 64 -5.56 -1.49 5.88
CA TRP A 64 -6.82 -1.84 5.24
C TRP A 64 -6.55 -2.27 3.79
N PHE A 65 -6.94 -3.49 3.44
CA PHE A 65 -6.67 -4.07 2.13
C PHE A 65 -7.97 -4.33 1.38
N GLY A 66 -8.17 -3.68 0.24
CA GLY A 66 -9.38 -3.81 -0.57
C GLY A 66 -9.60 -5.21 -1.14
N TYR A 67 -8.57 -5.74 -1.78
CA TYR A 67 -8.54 -7.06 -2.40
C TYR A 67 -7.29 -7.83 -1.97
N GLU A 68 -7.32 -9.15 -2.05
CA GLU A 68 -6.16 -10.02 -1.84
C GLU A 68 -5.90 -10.83 -3.13
N TYR A 69 -4.64 -10.99 -3.50
CA TYR A 69 -4.26 -11.94 -4.54
C TYR A 69 -4.68 -13.35 -4.12
N ASN A 70 -5.42 -14.03 -5.00
CA ASN A 70 -5.82 -15.40 -4.73
C ASN A 70 -4.61 -16.33 -4.87
N ILE A 71 -4.03 -16.74 -3.74
CA ILE A 71 -2.88 -17.67 -3.70
C ILE A 71 -3.18 -19.03 -4.35
N ASN A 72 -4.46 -19.42 -4.42
CA ASN A 72 -4.89 -20.66 -5.06
C ASN A 72 -5.10 -20.49 -6.58
N SER A 73 -5.03 -19.26 -7.09
CA SER A 73 -5.11 -19.00 -8.52
C SER A 73 -3.78 -19.32 -9.20
N GLU A 74 -3.84 -20.20 -10.20
CA GLU A 74 -2.71 -20.48 -11.09
C GLU A 74 -2.45 -19.34 -12.10
N LYS A 75 -3.30 -18.29 -12.10
CA LYS A 75 -3.30 -17.21 -13.10
C LYS A 75 -2.45 -16.00 -12.70
N TYR A 76 -1.29 -16.21 -12.08
CA TYR A 76 -0.41 -15.11 -11.66
C TYR A 76 0.01 -14.18 -12.82
N GLN A 77 0.26 -14.73 -14.00
CA GLN A 77 0.60 -13.93 -15.18
C GLN A 77 -0.54 -13.00 -15.60
N GLU A 78 -1.79 -13.41 -15.42
CA GLU A 78 -2.96 -12.59 -15.70
C GLU A 78 -3.13 -11.49 -14.66
N PHE A 79 -2.86 -11.78 -13.39
CA PHE A 79 -2.78 -10.76 -12.35
C PHE A 79 -1.70 -9.70 -12.66
N GLU A 80 -0.51 -10.11 -13.11
CA GLU A 80 0.55 -9.16 -13.50
C GLU A 80 0.14 -8.30 -14.71
N LYS A 81 -0.59 -8.87 -15.68
CA LYS A 81 -1.16 -8.10 -16.80
C LYS A 81 -2.23 -7.12 -16.31
N PHE A 82 -3.09 -7.54 -15.39
CA PHE A 82 -4.10 -6.69 -14.77
C PHE A 82 -3.48 -5.52 -14.04
N ARG A 83 -2.47 -5.78 -13.20
CA ARG A 83 -1.70 -4.77 -12.47
C ARG A 83 -1.05 -3.75 -13.41
N LYS A 84 -0.42 -4.21 -14.50
CA LYS A 84 0.16 -3.31 -15.52
C LYS A 84 -0.89 -2.49 -16.26
N ALA A 85 -2.05 -3.07 -16.54
CA ALA A 85 -3.15 -2.39 -17.20
C ALA A 85 -3.80 -1.33 -16.30
N LEU A 86 -3.96 -1.62 -15.00
CA LEU A 86 -4.36 -0.64 -13.99
C LEU A 86 -3.35 0.52 -13.92
N LYS A 87 -2.05 0.20 -13.80
CA LYS A 87 -0.97 1.20 -13.75
C LYS A 87 -1.03 2.20 -14.90
N SER A 88 -1.20 1.67 -16.12
CA SER A 88 -1.10 2.48 -17.33
C SER A 88 -2.39 3.22 -17.70
N GLY A 89 -3.46 3.11 -16.89
CA GLY A 89 -4.79 3.61 -17.24
C GLY A 89 -5.38 2.93 -18.49
N LYS A 90 -4.78 1.82 -18.94
CA LYS A 90 -5.20 1.06 -20.14
C LYS A 90 -6.09 -0.11 -19.78
N LEU A 91 -6.73 -0.08 -18.60
CA LEU A 91 -7.63 -1.14 -18.19
C LEU A 91 -8.84 -1.16 -19.14
N LYS A 92 -8.83 -2.10 -20.08
CA LYS A 92 -9.96 -2.35 -20.97
C LYS A 92 -11.00 -3.16 -20.20
N ILE A 93 -11.87 -2.44 -19.51
CA ILE A 93 -12.93 -3.06 -18.72
C ILE A 93 -14.17 -3.14 -19.59
N ASN A 94 -14.93 -4.23 -19.46
CA ASN A 94 -16.16 -4.39 -20.21
C ASN A 94 -17.20 -3.30 -19.88
N GLN A 95 -17.16 -2.75 -18.66
CA GLN A 95 -18.10 -1.76 -18.16
C GLN A 95 -17.41 -0.75 -17.22
N LYS A 96 -17.56 0.55 -17.47
CA LYS A 96 -17.04 1.62 -16.59
C LYS A 96 -17.59 1.50 -15.15
N ASP A 97 -18.81 1.01 -15.01
CA ASP A 97 -19.46 0.82 -13.71
C ASP A 97 -18.78 -0.26 -12.86
N GLU A 98 -18.23 -1.31 -13.49
CA GLU A 98 -17.48 -2.35 -12.78
C GLU A 98 -16.15 -1.81 -12.23
N TYR A 99 -15.47 -0.94 -12.98
CA TYR A 99 -14.27 -0.23 -12.51
C TYR A 99 -14.57 0.64 -11.30
N ASN A 100 -15.61 1.47 -11.43
CA ASN A 100 -16.02 2.38 -10.36
C ASN A 100 -16.38 1.59 -9.12
N ARG A 101 -17.08 0.46 -9.27
CA ARG A 101 -17.40 -0.43 -8.16
C ARG A 101 -16.14 -1.07 -7.55
N PHE A 102 -15.17 -1.47 -8.37
CA PHE A 102 -13.89 -2.03 -7.91
C PHE A 102 -13.13 -1.05 -7.02
N LEU A 103 -13.05 0.23 -7.41
CA LEU A 103 -12.41 1.25 -6.58
C LEU A 103 -13.23 1.64 -5.36
N ARG A 104 -14.54 1.79 -5.55
CA ARG A 104 -15.47 2.28 -4.52
C ARG A 104 -15.65 1.32 -3.36
N LYS A 105 -15.71 0.01 -3.60
CA LYS A 105 -16.04 -0.95 -2.55
C LYS A 105 -15.07 -0.96 -1.38
N PRO A 106 -13.74 -1.09 -1.57
CA PRO A 106 -12.78 -0.99 -0.47
C PRO A 106 -12.97 0.25 0.41
N ILE A 107 -13.31 1.39 -0.22
CA ILE A 107 -13.56 2.66 0.46
C ILE A 107 -14.87 2.60 1.26
N GLU A 108 -15.96 2.07 0.69
CA GLU A 108 -17.23 1.89 1.41
C GLU A 108 -17.08 0.97 2.62
N PHE A 109 -16.26 -0.07 2.50
CA PHE A 109 -15.96 -0.95 3.61
C PHE A 109 -15.14 -0.26 4.69
N LEU A 110 -14.11 0.50 4.31
CA LEU A 110 -13.37 1.34 5.23
C LEU A 110 -14.33 2.29 5.95
N ALA A 111 -15.23 2.95 5.22
CA ALA A 111 -16.25 3.86 5.75
C ALA A 111 -17.20 3.26 6.78
N LYS A 112 -17.49 1.95 6.66
CA LYS A 112 -18.34 1.23 7.62
C LYS A 112 -17.61 0.90 8.91
N ARG A 113 -16.28 0.76 8.89
CA ARG A 113 -15.49 0.28 10.03
C ARG A 113 -14.68 1.38 10.71
N THR A 114 -14.26 2.39 9.97
CA THR A 114 -13.66 3.61 10.49
C THR A 114 -14.60 4.75 10.15
N THR A 115 -14.83 5.66 11.10
CA THR A 115 -15.56 6.89 10.75
C THR A 115 -14.62 7.73 9.89
N LEU A 116 -14.75 7.66 8.56
CA LEU A 116 -13.99 8.50 7.62
C LEU A 116 -14.10 9.99 7.99
N ASN A 117 -15.20 10.39 8.63
CA ASN A 117 -15.40 11.71 9.22
C ASN A 117 -14.32 12.19 10.22
N HIS A 118 -13.43 11.33 10.69
CA HIS A 118 -12.32 11.68 11.58
C HIS A 118 -10.97 11.80 10.86
N ILE A 119 -10.90 11.57 9.53
CA ILE A 119 -9.66 11.76 8.77
C ILE A 119 -9.46 13.25 8.53
N ASP A 120 -8.30 13.77 8.91
CA ASP A 120 -7.93 15.17 8.74
C ASP A 120 -7.02 15.38 7.52
N ALA A 121 -6.31 14.36 7.06
CA ALA A 121 -5.46 14.49 5.87
C ALA A 121 -5.34 13.19 5.08
N VAL A 122 -5.22 13.34 3.76
CA VAL A 122 -4.99 12.26 2.80
C VAL A 122 -3.62 12.46 2.15
N PHE A 123 -2.80 11.42 2.18
CA PHE A 123 -1.47 11.39 1.57
C PHE A 123 -1.39 10.31 0.52
N PHE A 124 -0.81 10.64 -0.62
CA PHE A 124 -0.48 9.69 -1.66
C PHE A 124 0.83 10.06 -2.34
N PRO A 125 1.61 9.08 -2.82
CA PRO A 125 2.78 9.34 -3.64
C PRO A 125 2.36 9.78 -5.04
N ASP A 126 3.06 10.78 -5.57
CA ASP A 126 2.90 11.19 -6.95
C ASP A 126 3.38 10.06 -7.88
N SER A 127 2.55 9.75 -8.88
CA SER A 127 2.65 8.56 -9.70
C SER A 127 2.15 8.89 -11.10
N GLU A 128 2.80 8.32 -12.11
CA GLU A 128 2.33 8.42 -13.51
C GLU A 128 0.97 7.72 -13.73
N SER A 129 0.43 7.04 -12.71
CA SER A 129 -0.86 6.35 -12.78
C SER A 129 -1.99 7.28 -12.35
N SER A 130 -3.00 7.45 -13.22
CA SER A 130 -4.26 8.12 -12.89
C SER A 130 -5.08 7.39 -11.82
N LEU A 131 -4.65 6.18 -11.41
CA LEU A 131 -5.32 5.37 -10.41
C LEU A 131 -5.43 6.09 -9.05
N PHE A 132 -4.45 6.93 -8.69
CA PHE A 132 -4.55 7.71 -7.45
C PHE A 132 -5.68 8.73 -7.50
N ASP A 133 -5.78 9.48 -8.60
CA ASP A 133 -6.86 10.45 -8.81
C ASP A 133 -8.22 9.76 -8.76
N ASP A 134 -8.36 8.59 -9.41
CA ASP A 134 -9.59 7.82 -9.39
C ASP A 134 -9.95 7.33 -7.97
N ILE A 135 -8.98 6.84 -7.19
CA ILE A 135 -9.22 6.40 -5.80
C ILE A 135 -9.62 7.59 -4.93
N VAL A 136 -8.92 8.71 -5.07
CA VAL A 136 -9.17 9.95 -4.33
C VAL A 136 -10.56 10.49 -4.65
N GLU A 137 -10.96 10.52 -5.92
CA GLU A 137 -12.32 10.88 -6.35
C GLU A 137 -13.36 9.98 -5.67
N LYS A 138 -13.12 8.67 -5.62
CA LYS A 138 -14.06 7.72 -5.01
C LYS A 138 -14.13 7.86 -3.48
N ILE A 139 -13.06 8.31 -2.83
CA ILE A 139 -13.11 8.68 -1.40
C ILE A 139 -14.05 9.87 -1.20
N PHE A 140 -13.97 10.87 -2.08
CA PHE A 140 -14.88 12.02 -2.05
C PHE A 140 -16.33 11.65 -2.38
N ASP A 141 -16.57 10.69 -3.27
CA ASP A 141 -17.91 10.23 -3.64
C ASP A 141 -18.62 9.45 -2.53
N VAL A 142 -17.89 8.58 -1.82
CA VAL A 142 -18.47 7.64 -0.83
C VAL A 142 -19.00 8.35 0.41
N ASP A 143 -18.43 9.50 0.78
CA ASP A 143 -18.89 10.26 1.93
C ASP A 143 -19.19 11.71 1.54
N ILE A 144 -20.45 12.00 1.24
CA ILE A 144 -20.91 13.37 0.96
C ILE A 144 -20.67 14.32 2.16
N ARG A 145 -20.46 13.79 3.38
CA ARG A 145 -20.09 14.60 4.55
C ARG A 145 -18.60 14.96 4.58
N PHE A 146 -17.76 14.21 3.87
CA PHE A 146 -16.38 14.60 3.52
C PHE A 146 -16.41 15.94 2.76
N LEU A 147 -17.38 16.12 1.86
CA LEU A 147 -17.65 17.39 1.16
C LEU A 147 -18.34 18.44 2.05
N SER A 148 -19.22 18.05 2.98
CA SER A 148 -19.91 19.03 3.86
C SER A 148 -18.97 19.72 4.88
N LYS A 149 -17.85 19.06 5.25
CA LYS A 149 -16.79 19.63 6.09
C LYS A 149 -15.79 20.52 5.33
N TYR A 150 -15.83 20.55 3.99
CA TYR A 150 -14.94 21.41 3.19
C TYR A 150 -15.12 22.90 3.49
N ASN A 151 -16.32 23.31 3.93
CA ASN A 151 -16.62 24.71 4.17
C ASN A 151 -16.20 25.23 5.55
N ASN A 152 -15.77 24.37 6.48
CA ASN A 152 -15.19 24.80 7.75
C ASN A 152 -14.37 23.65 8.35
N LYS A 153 -13.05 23.61 8.06
CA LYS A 153 -12.02 22.73 8.66
C LYS A 153 -12.16 21.21 8.34
N THR A 154 -11.21 20.44 7.83
CA THR A 154 -9.80 20.66 7.43
C THR A 154 -9.33 19.35 6.75
N LEU A 155 -9.94 18.86 5.65
CA LEU A 155 -9.34 17.72 4.93
C LEU A 155 -8.29 18.25 3.95
N ALA A 156 -7.02 17.98 4.23
CA ALA A 156 -5.93 18.36 3.34
C ALA A 156 -5.43 17.18 2.51
N THR A 157 -5.16 17.45 1.24
CA THR A 157 -4.61 16.46 0.30
C THR A 157 -3.15 16.79 0.02
N PHE A 158 -2.28 15.80 0.21
CA PHE A 158 -0.84 15.95 0.01
C PHE A 158 -0.31 14.90 -0.97
N SER A 159 0.24 15.37 -2.08
CA SER A 159 1.00 14.56 -3.02
C SER A 159 2.48 14.58 -2.62
N LEU A 160 3.12 13.40 -2.52
CA LEU A 160 4.55 13.26 -2.23
C LEU A 160 5.35 13.03 -3.51
N PHE A 161 6.34 13.87 -3.73
CA PHE A 161 7.20 13.78 -4.91
C PHE A 161 8.34 12.80 -4.65
N LYS A 162 8.64 11.98 -5.65
CA LYS A 162 9.79 11.08 -5.59
C LYS A 162 11.09 11.89 -5.64
N GLU A 163 12.13 11.41 -4.96
CA GLU A 163 13.46 12.05 -5.02
C GLU A 163 14.33 11.51 -6.16
N GLN A 164 15.36 12.28 -6.54
CA GLN A 164 16.39 11.82 -7.47
C GLN A 164 17.44 10.94 -6.75
N TRP A 165 18.16 10.09 -7.49
CA TRP A 165 19.15 9.17 -6.91
C TRP A 165 20.21 9.82 -6.01
N ASN A 166 20.62 11.06 -6.29
CA ASN A 166 21.59 11.82 -5.51
C ASN A 166 21.09 12.27 -4.13
N ASP A 167 19.78 12.33 -3.93
CA ASP A 167 19.16 12.86 -2.71
C ASP A 167 18.69 11.74 -1.76
N VAL A 168 18.80 10.48 -2.18
CA VAL A 168 18.43 9.29 -1.41
C VAL A 168 19.56 8.83 -0.52
N ILE A 169 19.22 8.43 0.71
CA ILE A 169 20.19 8.00 1.73
C ILE A 169 20.11 6.49 1.95
N PHE A 170 21.26 5.85 2.15
CA PHE A 170 21.36 4.48 2.66
C PHE A 170 21.82 4.52 4.12
N ASP A 171 20.99 4.01 5.03
CA ASP A 171 21.30 3.89 6.46
C ASP A 171 22.12 2.61 6.71
N ASP A 172 23.40 2.70 6.41
CA ASP A 172 24.37 1.61 6.51
C ASP A 172 24.67 1.20 7.95
N ILE A 173 24.46 2.11 8.92
CA ILE A 173 24.57 1.81 10.35
C ILE A 173 23.43 0.87 10.77
N ALA A 174 22.18 1.24 10.45
CA ALA A 174 21.03 0.37 10.74
C ALA A 174 21.14 -0.98 10.02
N TYR A 175 21.74 -1.01 8.82
CA TYR A 175 22.03 -2.25 8.11
C TYR A 175 23.04 -3.14 8.86
N LYS A 176 24.14 -2.56 9.36
CA LYS A 176 25.12 -3.28 10.19
C LYS A 176 24.49 -3.81 11.47
N ASP A 177 23.69 -2.98 12.15
CA ASP A 177 22.99 -3.41 13.36
C ASP A 177 22.04 -4.58 13.08
N TRP A 178 21.36 -4.57 11.93
CA TRP A 178 20.53 -5.70 11.51
C TRP A 178 21.37 -6.97 11.25
N LEU A 179 22.52 -6.87 10.57
CA LEU A 179 23.41 -8.02 10.33
C LEU A 179 23.90 -8.68 11.64
N MET A 180 24.17 -7.88 12.67
CA MET A 180 24.65 -8.40 13.96
C MET A 180 23.54 -8.98 14.84
N ASN A 181 22.28 -8.60 14.61
CA ASN A 181 21.16 -8.92 15.48
C ASN A 181 20.06 -9.77 14.82
N ASP A 182 20.16 -10.09 13.52
CA ASP A 182 19.17 -10.94 12.85
C ASP A 182 19.26 -12.38 13.36
N SER A 183 18.12 -12.89 13.83
CA SER A 183 17.94 -14.25 14.34
C SER A 183 18.25 -15.36 13.33
N LYS A 184 18.31 -15.05 12.03
CA LYS A 184 18.50 -16.02 10.95
C LYS A 184 19.94 -16.14 10.46
N MET A 185 20.71 -15.06 10.52
CA MET A 185 22.12 -15.01 10.16
C MET A 185 22.78 -13.99 11.08
N ARG A 186 23.57 -14.48 12.04
CA ARG A 186 24.30 -13.61 12.96
C ARG A 186 25.74 -13.55 12.51
N TYR A 187 26.10 -12.42 11.94
CA TYR A 187 27.48 -12.11 11.57
C TYR A 187 28.23 -11.63 12.81
N ASP A 188 29.52 -11.93 12.89
CA ASP A 188 30.39 -11.26 13.85
C ASP A 188 30.66 -9.80 13.43
N GLU A 189 31.35 -9.03 14.28
CA GLU A 189 31.58 -7.60 14.03
C GLU A 189 32.40 -7.34 12.76
N GLU A 190 33.37 -8.21 12.46
CA GLU A 190 34.26 -8.06 11.30
C GLU A 190 33.52 -8.41 10.01
N GLU A 191 32.79 -9.53 10.00
CA GLU A 191 31.95 -9.94 8.87
C GLU A 191 30.85 -8.90 8.59
N ALA A 192 30.18 -8.40 9.62
CA ALA A 192 29.13 -7.38 9.48
C ALA A 192 29.70 -6.08 8.91
N GLU A 193 30.92 -5.69 9.28
CA GLU A 193 31.61 -4.52 8.75
C GLU A 193 31.96 -4.69 7.26
N ILE A 194 32.48 -5.86 6.86
CA ILE A 194 32.76 -6.17 5.45
C ILE A 194 31.48 -6.09 4.61
N MET A 195 30.38 -6.68 5.10
CA MET A 195 29.09 -6.64 4.42
C MET A 195 28.50 -5.24 4.35
N ARG A 196 28.64 -4.43 5.41
CA ARG A 196 28.23 -3.01 5.43
C ARG A 196 28.94 -2.23 4.32
N LEU A 197 30.27 -2.33 4.26
CA LEU A 197 31.08 -1.61 3.27
C LEU A 197 30.73 -2.03 1.84
N THR A 198 30.55 -3.34 1.60
CA THR A 198 30.13 -3.88 0.30
C THR A 198 28.76 -3.34 -0.13
N ALA A 199 27.79 -3.30 0.78
CA ALA A 199 26.46 -2.76 0.51
C ALA A 199 26.50 -1.25 0.22
N LEU A 200 27.27 -0.49 1.02
CA LEU A 200 27.45 0.94 0.83
C LEU A 200 28.09 1.27 -0.52
N GLU A 201 29.13 0.53 -0.90
CA GLU A 201 29.78 0.69 -2.21
C GLU A 201 28.83 0.35 -3.36
N SER A 202 28.06 -0.74 -3.24
CA SER A 202 27.03 -1.11 -4.22
C SER A 202 25.98 0.00 -4.39
N PHE A 203 25.52 0.60 -3.29
CA PHE A 203 24.58 1.71 -3.33
C PHE A 203 25.19 2.96 -3.98
N LYS A 204 26.43 3.31 -3.63
CA LYS A 204 27.15 4.45 -4.25
C LYS A 204 27.32 4.27 -5.76
N ASN A 205 27.58 3.06 -6.23
CA ASN A 205 27.65 2.74 -7.65
C ASN A 205 26.29 2.93 -8.34
N LEU A 206 25.20 2.48 -7.72
CA LEU A 206 23.85 2.73 -8.24
C LEU A 206 23.52 4.23 -8.35
N VAL A 207 23.89 5.02 -7.34
CA VAL A 207 23.72 6.49 -7.36
C VAL A 207 24.51 7.12 -8.50
N LYS A 208 25.76 6.68 -8.69
CA LYS A 208 26.64 7.16 -9.76
C LYS A 208 26.05 6.86 -11.14
N ASP A 209 25.59 5.64 -11.37
CA ASP A 209 25.10 5.17 -12.66
C ASP A 209 23.74 5.77 -13.05
N ASN A 210 22.97 6.25 -12.07
CA ASN A 210 21.62 6.77 -12.27
C ASN A 210 21.48 8.26 -11.87
N LYS A 211 22.61 8.96 -11.79
CA LYS A 211 22.67 10.37 -11.38
C LYS A 211 21.68 11.23 -12.19
N ASN A 212 20.96 12.13 -11.52
CA ASN A 212 19.92 13.02 -12.08
C ASN A 212 18.65 12.32 -12.61
N THR A 213 18.46 11.03 -12.35
CA THR A 213 17.19 10.34 -12.64
C THR A 213 16.39 10.13 -11.36
N TRP A 214 15.06 9.96 -11.49
CA TRP A 214 14.21 9.61 -10.35
C TRP A 214 14.66 8.29 -9.72
N PHE A 215 14.67 8.25 -8.39
CA PHE A 215 15.03 7.05 -7.64
C PHE A 215 14.12 5.89 -8.03
N GLU A 216 14.64 4.66 -8.12
CA GLU A 216 13.82 3.48 -8.41
C GLU A 216 14.21 2.33 -7.49
N MET A 217 13.38 2.07 -6.46
CA MET A 217 13.62 1.01 -5.48
C MET A 217 13.84 -0.39 -6.11
N LYS A 218 13.28 -0.66 -7.29
CA LYS A 218 13.48 -1.93 -8.00
C LYS A 218 14.91 -2.14 -8.50
N LYS A 219 15.69 -1.08 -8.74
CA LYS A 219 17.10 -1.16 -9.17
C LYS A 219 18.04 -1.49 -8.00
N VAL A 220 17.57 -1.31 -6.76
CA VAL A 220 18.32 -1.71 -5.57
C VAL A 220 18.27 -3.23 -5.44
N ILE A 221 19.43 -3.86 -5.63
CA ILE A 221 19.66 -5.30 -5.47
C ILE A 221 20.89 -5.44 -4.57
N PRO A 222 20.90 -6.38 -3.62
CA PRO A 222 19.86 -7.32 -3.19
C PRO A 222 18.66 -6.72 -2.44
N ILE A 223 17.57 -7.49 -2.35
CA ILE A 223 16.32 -7.14 -1.65
C ILE A 223 16.58 -6.79 -0.17
N THR A 224 17.57 -7.41 0.45
CA THR A 224 17.97 -7.18 1.84
C THR A 224 18.39 -5.73 2.11
N PHE A 225 18.83 -4.97 1.10
CA PHE A 225 19.26 -3.58 1.27
C PHE A 225 18.09 -2.59 1.31
N LYS A 226 16.97 -2.95 0.66
CA LYS A 226 15.83 -2.05 0.44
C LYS A 226 15.25 -1.43 1.74
N PRO A 227 15.14 -2.17 2.86
CA PRO A 227 14.64 -1.60 4.13
C PRO A 227 15.52 -0.48 4.71
N PHE A 228 16.78 -0.40 4.29
CA PHE A 228 17.76 0.57 4.79
C PHE A 228 17.92 1.77 3.85
N VAL A 229 17.23 1.78 2.70
CA VAL A 229 17.17 2.95 1.81
C VAL A 229 16.06 3.89 2.29
N ARG A 230 16.41 5.14 2.57
CA ARG A 230 15.53 6.17 3.16
C ARG A 230 15.59 7.47 2.36
N LYS A 231 14.63 8.37 2.62
CA LYS A 231 14.52 9.71 2.04
C LYS A 231 14.38 9.73 0.53
N PHE A 232 13.54 8.84 0.00
CA PHE A 232 13.25 8.77 -1.44
C PHE A 232 11.90 9.40 -1.83
N PHE A 233 11.23 10.05 -0.87
CA PHE A 233 10.08 10.92 -1.08
C PHE A 233 10.28 12.24 -0.35
N LYS A 234 9.68 13.31 -0.88
CA LYS A 234 9.61 14.63 -0.25
C LYS A 234 8.25 15.30 -0.41
N PHE A 235 7.98 16.20 0.53
CA PHE A 235 6.93 17.21 0.41
C PHE A 235 7.49 18.45 -0.28
N THR A 236 6.63 19.26 -0.90
CA THR A 236 7.02 20.63 -1.25
C THR A 236 7.13 21.49 0.00
N ASP A 237 7.93 22.56 -0.06
CA ASP A 237 8.05 23.52 1.05
C ASP A 237 6.69 24.11 1.44
N GLU A 238 5.81 24.36 0.46
CA GLU A 238 4.44 24.82 0.70
C GLU A 238 3.63 23.79 1.48
N GLN A 239 3.73 22.50 1.13
CA GLN A 239 3.06 21.43 1.86
C GLN A 239 3.61 21.26 3.27
N VAL A 240 4.93 21.32 3.46
CA VAL A 240 5.56 21.28 4.79
C VAL A 240 5.05 22.42 5.66
N ASN A 241 5.04 23.65 5.13
CA ASN A 241 4.54 24.81 5.85
C ASN A 241 3.06 24.67 6.20
N LYS A 242 2.24 24.17 5.28
CA LYS A 242 0.83 23.85 5.54
C LYS A 242 0.72 22.83 6.69
N MET A 243 1.43 21.71 6.61
CA MET A 243 1.37 20.66 7.64
C MET A 243 1.80 21.15 9.02
N ASN A 244 2.81 22.01 9.12
CA ASN A 244 3.25 22.56 10.40
C ASN A 244 2.22 23.49 11.05
N VAL A 245 1.31 24.06 10.25
CA VAL A 245 0.24 24.95 10.73
C VAL A 245 -1.04 24.18 11.08
N PHE A 246 -1.27 23.03 10.45
CA PHE A 246 -2.47 22.24 10.65
C PHE A 246 -2.27 21.15 11.73
N GLY A 247 -3.07 21.21 12.80
CA GLY A 247 -3.11 20.17 13.83
C GLY A 247 -3.90 18.94 13.38
N PHE A 248 -3.32 18.13 12.49
CA PHE A 248 -3.91 16.87 12.05
C PHE A 248 -3.79 15.81 13.16
N ASP A 249 -4.83 15.04 13.42
CA ASP A 249 -4.80 13.93 14.38
C ASP A 249 -4.81 12.59 13.67
N THR A 250 -5.65 12.44 12.63
CA THR A 250 -5.79 11.19 11.87
C THR A 250 -5.46 11.39 10.39
N ILE A 251 -4.60 10.52 9.89
CA ILE A 251 -4.07 10.57 8.53
C ILE A 251 -4.44 9.29 7.78
N LEU A 252 -4.94 9.45 6.57
CA LEU A 252 -5.11 8.37 5.60
C LEU A 252 -3.97 8.40 4.58
N ILE A 253 -3.21 7.32 4.47
CA ILE A 253 -2.24 7.10 3.39
C ILE A 253 -2.89 6.16 2.37
N ILE A 254 -2.90 6.57 1.12
CA ILE A 254 -3.35 5.74 -0.01
C ILE A 254 -2.12 5.10 -0.64
N ASP A 255 -2.14 3.77 -0.72
CA ASP A 255 -1.16 2.94 -1.41
C ASP A 255 -1.81 2.44 -2.69
N ASP A 256 -1.27 2.81 -3.86
CA ASP A 256 -1.64 2.11 -5.08
C ASP A 256 -0.99 0.72 -5.05
N ILE A 257 -1.49 -0.18 -5.87
CA ILE A 257 -1.03 -1.59 -5.99
C ILE A 257 0.46 -1.67 -6.39
N LEU A 258 1.08 -0.54 -6.72
CA LEU A 258 2.39 -0.42 -7.34
C LEU A 258 3.46 0.01 -6.36
N THR A 259 3.08 0.71 -5.30
CA THR A 259 4.03 1.13 -4.28
C THR A 259 4.39 -0.05 -3.38
N THR A 260 5.68 -0.38 -3.39
CA THR A 260 6.26 -1.37 -2.47
C THR A 260 5.94 -0.91 -1.05
N GLY A 261 5.76 -1.82 -0.09
CA GLY A 261 5.56 -1.44 1.33
C GLY A 261 6.57 -0.39 1.82
N SER A 262 7.79 -0.39 1.27
CA SER A 262 8.80 0.64 1.46
C SER A 262 8.32 2.08 1.23
N THR A 263 7.47 2.34 0.24
CA THR A 263 6.94 3.69 -0.03
C THR A 263 6.02 4.14 1.10
N THR A 264 5.02 3.34 1.48
CA THR A 264 4.11 3.74 2.56
C THR A 264 4.79 3.72 3.92
N ASP A 265 5.83 2.92 4.10
CA ASP A 265 6.71 2.97 5.27
C ASP A 265 7.51 4.28 5.31
N GLU A 266 8.04 4.73 4.18
CA GLU A 266 8.76 6.00 4.08
C GLU A 266 7.85 7.20 4.35
N ILE A 267 6.64 7.22 3.78
CA ILE A 267 5.63 8.25 4.08
C ILE A 267 5.31 8.24 5.57
N THR A 268 5.09 7.07 6.16
CA THR A 268 4.82 6.94 7.59
C THR A 268 5.98 7.47 8.43
N ARG A 269 7.23 7.14 8.07
CA ARG A 269 8.43 7.63 8.75
C ARG A 269 8.45 9.16 8.73
N MET A 270 8.30 9.77 7.56
CA MET A 270 8.27 11.24 7.41
C MET A 270 7.16 11.89 8.24
N LEU A 271 5.95 11.32 8.24
CA LEU A 271 4.84 11.84 9.04
C LEU A 271 5.10 11.72 10.54
N ARG A 272 5.68 10.60 10.99
CA ARG A 272 6.03 10.38 12.41
C ARG A 272 7.17 11.29 12.88
N GLU A 273 8.09 11.67 11.99
CA GLU A 273 9.12 12.68 12.27
C GLU A 273 8.52 14.07 12.50
N MET A 274 7.42 14.40 11.81
CA MET A 274 6.68 15.64 12.04
C MET A 274 5.85 15.60 13.33
N ASN A 275 5.11 14.50 13.55
CA ASN A 275 4.36 14.28 14.78
C ASN A 275 4.20 12.78 15.05
N SER A 276 4.87 12.31 16.11
CA SER A 276 4.83 10.91 16.51
C SER A 276 3.44 10.44 16.97
N LYS A 277 2.51 11.34 17.27
CA LYS A 277 1.16 11.02 17.76
C LYS A 277 0.11 10.81 16.66
N TYR A 278 0.43 11.07 15.39
CA TYR A 278 -0.54 10.89 14.31
C TYR A 278 -1.14 9.48 14.31
N LYS A 279 -2.47 9.38 14.18
CA LYS A 279 -3.15 8.11 13.91
C LYS A 279 -3.08 7.85 12.42
N ILE A 280 -2.27 6.87 12.00
CA ILE A 280 -2.04 6.56 10.58
C ILE A 280 -2.88 5.34 10.16
N ILE A 281 -3.75 5.56 9.19
CA ILE A 281 -4.57 4.56 8.51
C ILE A 281 -3.99 4.40 7.10
N ARG A 282 -3.70 3.17 6.67
CA ARG A 282 -3.21 2.88 5.32
C ARG A 282 -4.26 2.11 4.54
N LEU A 283 -4.71 2.67 3.42
CA LEU A 283 -5.57 1.99 2.46
C LEU A 283 -4.72 1.47 1.32
N VAL A 284 -4.64 0.15 1.20
CA VAL A 284 -3.95 -0.56 0.12
C VAL A 284 -5.02 -1.22 -0.75
N LEU A 285 -5.05 -0.90 -2.04
CA LEU A 285 -6.10 -1.42 -2.91
C LEU A 285 -5.99 -2.95 -3.11
N ILE A 286 -4.79 -3.49 -3.27
CA ILE A 286 -4.56 -4.96 -3.40
C ILE A 286 -3.40 -5.39 -2.49
N ASP A 287 -3.65 -6.33 -1.57
CA ASP A 287 -2.63 -7.10 -0.88
C ASP A 287 -2.09 -8.20 -1.81
N MET A 288 -0.78 -8.21 -2.00
CA MET A 288 -0.10 -9.28 -2.76
C MET A 288 -0.03 -10.60 -1.98
N GLY A 289 -0.31 -10.57 -0.67
CA GLY A 289 -0.08 -11.69 0.23
C GLY A 289 1.41 -11.97 0.43
N VAL A 290 1.74 -12.73 1.47
CA VAL A 290 3.10 -13.27 1.63
C VAL A 290 3.16 -14.55 0.82
N ARG A 291 3.91 -14.57 -0.29
CA ARG A 291 4.37 -15.83 -0.86
C ARG A 291 5.31 -16.47 0.16
N LYS A 292 4.90 -17.61 0.71
CA LYS A 292 5.81 -18.49 1.45
C LYS A 292 6.79 -19.14 0.49
#